data_AF-A0A7S0VNX6-F1
#
_entry.id   AF-A0A7S0VNX6-F1
#
_cell.length_a   1.000
_cell.length_b   1.000
_cell.length_c   1.000
_cell.angle_alpha   90.00
_cell.angle_beta   90.00
_cell.angle_gamma   90.00
#
_symmetry.space_group_name_H-M   'P 1'
#
loop_
_entity.id
_entity.type
_entity.pdbx_description
1 polymer ?
#
loop_
_entity_poly.entity_id
_entity_poly.type
_entity_poly.pdbx_seq_one_letter_code
_entity_poly.pdbx_strand_id
1 'polypeptide(L)'
;KTGGMVPTFDGGTRGFSKWKDICDDPALSGQVMWTSMKKHGRAFEKLLRVYGNKPARLLDVTRNLLVFNTMTDLTNCLGIIVTDENVRVERLKNRMGVHYDSSETGGYRDVCINLRLMNKEAFALGAELHICEVQLILKDFADLRSSDGHKRYVQARNTRGV
;
A
#
# COMPACT_ATOMS: atom_id res chain seq x y z
N LYS A 1 19.28 -7.47 -0.74
CA LYS A 1 18.44 -7.32 0.48
C LYS A 1 17.77 -5.95 0.40
N THR A 2 16.45 -5.86 0.50
CA THR A 2 15.64 -4.70 0.06
C THR A 2 15.47 -3.56 1.06
N GLY A 3 16.09 -3.62 2.24
CA GLY A 3 16.01 -2.55 3.25
C GLY A 3 14.59 -2.19 3.73
N GLY A 4 13.57 -2.95 3.31
CA GLY A 4 12.16 -2.62 3.51
C GLY A 4 11.72 -2.72 4.97
N MET A 5 10.87 -1.79 5.35
CA MET A 5 10.28 -1.68 6.67
C MET A 5 8.77 -1.80 6.60
N VAL A 6 8.16 -2.25 7.70
CA VAL A 6 6.71 -2.28 7.88
C VAL A 6 6.32 -1.41 9.08
N PRO A 7 5.08 -0.87 9.11
CA PRO A 7 4.60 -0.11 10.25
C PRO A 7 4.54 -0.97 11.52
N THR A 8 5.01 -0.42 12.62
CA THR A 8 5.00 -1.05 13.95
C THR A 8 4.38 -0.12 14.99
N PHE A 9 3.88 -0.70 16.07
CA PHE A 9 3.32 0.02 17.21
C PHE A 9 3.97 -0.46 18.50
N ASP A 10 4.66 0.46 19.18
CA ASP A 10 5.28 0.21 20.47
C ASP A 10 4.66 1.13 21.53
N GLY A 11 3.80 0.56 22.37
CA GLY A 11 3.34 1.18 23.63
C GLY A 11 2.68 2.56 23.55
N GLY A 12 2.29 3.04 22.36
CA GLY A 12 1.76 4.40 22.16
C GLY A 12 2.38 5.16 20.98
N THR A 13 3.53 4.71 20.46
CA THR A 13 4.22 5.36 19.34
C THR A 13 4.15 4.51 18.10
N ARG A 14 3.74 5.12 16.98
CA ARG A 14 3.80 4.49 15.66
C ARG A 14 5.20 4.68 15.08
N GLY A 15 5.80 3.59 14.62
CA GLY A 15 7.12 3.58 14.00
C GLY A 15 7.18 2.70 12.75
N PHE A 16 8.40 2.42 12.33
CA PHE A 16 8.70 1.46 11.25
C PHE A 16 9.87 0.58 11.68
N SER A 17 9.73 -0.72 11.49
CA SER A 17 10.79 -1.70 11.78
C SER A 17 11.16 -2.44 10.51
N LYS A 18 12.46 -2.74 10.34
CA LYS A 18 12.93 -3.50 9.17
C LYS A 18 12.35 -4.91 9.22
N TRP A 19 11.96 -5.42 8.06
CA TRP A 19 11.41 -6.77 7.96
C TRP A 19 12.38 -7.83 8.49
N LYS A 20 13.68 -7.65 8.24
CA LYS A 20 14.71 -8.56 8.73
C LYS A 20 14.70 -8.67 10.26
N ASP A 21 14.66 -7.51 10.94
CA ASP A 21 14.70 -7.46 12.40
C ASP A 21 13.43 -8.12 13.01
N ILE A 22 12.28 -7.99 12.33
CA ILE A 22 11.04 -8.68 12.71
C ILE A 22 11.13 -10.20 12.53
N CYS A 23 11.75 -10.69 11.46
CA CYS A 23 11.96 -12.12 11.27
C CYS A 23 12.91 -12.72 12.31
N ASP A 24 13.87 -11.93 12.78
CA ASP A 24 14.89 -12.36 13.73
C ASP A 24 14.40 -12.24 15.20
N ASP A 25 13.39 -11.41 15.49
CA ASP A 25 12.85 -11.18 16.84
C ASP A 25 11.30 -11.39 16.91
N PRO A 26 10.84 -12.49 17.55
CA PRO A 26 9.42 -12.75 17.77
C PRO A 26 8.67 -11.67 18.55
N ALA A 27 9.33 -10.92 19.43
CA ALA A 27 8.69 -9.84 20.19
C ALA A 27 8.30 -8.67 19.27
N LEU A 28 9.14 -8.35 18.28
CA LEU A 28 8.85 -7.35 17.26
C LEU A 28 7.73 -7.78 16.31
N SER A 29 7.57 -9.08 16.08
CA SER A 29 6.45 -9.62 15.26
C SER A 29 5.09 -9.25 15.83
N GLY A 30 4.94 -9.27 17.17
CA GLY A 30 3.72 -8.86 17.86
C GLY A 30 3.40 -7.35 17.73
N GLN A 31 4.38 -6.53 17.35
CA GLN A 31 4.23 -5.09 17.20
C GLN A 31 3.86 -4.69 15.76
N VAL A 32 3.86 -5.61 14.79
CA VAL A 32 3.56 -5.30 13.40
C VAL A 32 2.11 -4.86 13.25
N MET A 33 1.92 -3.67 12.70
CA MET A 33 0.60 -3.15 12.38
C MET A 33 0.13 -3.66 11.03
N TRP A 34 -0.37 -4.89 11.00
CA TRP A 34 -0.96 -5.45 9.79
C TRP A 34 -2.16 -4.62 9.33
N THR A 35 -2.21 -4.35 8.03
CA THR A 35 -3.30 -3.56 7.49
C THR A 35 -4.58 -4.38 7.51
N SER A 36 -5.60 -3.90 8.22
CA SER A 36 -6.92 -4.51 8.17
C SER A 36 -7.60 -4.29 6.82
N MET A 37 -8.52 -5.20 6.48
CA MET A 37 -9.39 -5.03 5.33
C MET A 37 -10.09 -3.68 5.35
N LYS A 38 -10.33 -3.14 4.16
CA LYS A 38 -11.06 -1.88 4.02
C LYS A 38 -12.43 -1.99 4.71
N LYS A 39 -12.70 -1.05 5.64
CA LYS A 39 -14.00 -0.97 6.32
C LYS A 39 -15.14 -0.86 5.30
N HIS A 40 -16.22 -1.60 5.52
CA HIS A 40 -17.41 -1.64 4.65
C HIS A 40 -17.89 -0.24 4.22
N GLY A 41 -18.13 0.68 5.17
CA GLY A 41 -18.59 2.03 4.85
C GLY A 41 -17.65 2.80 3.90
N ARG A 42 -16.32 2.61 4.05
CA ARG A 42 -15.32 3.23 3.16
C ARG A 42 -15.25 2.57 1.80
N ALA A 43 -15.53 1.27 1.72
CA ALA A 43 -15.67 0.54 0.46
C ALA A 43 -16.88 1.05 -0.32
N PHE A 44 -18.06 1.10 0.32
CA PHE A 44 -19.29 1.63 -0.29
C PHE A 44 -19.14 3.09 -0.76
N GLU A 45 -18.57 3.96 0.08
CA GLU A 45 -18.35 5.36 -0.29
C GLU A 45 -17.47 5.49 -1.54
N LYS A 46 -16.39 4.70 -1.62
CA LYS A 46 -15.48 4.72 -2.78
C LYS A 46 -16.16 4.14 -4.02
N LEU A 47 -16.95 3.07 -3.85
CA LEU A 47 -17.69 2.43 -4.92
C LEU A 47 -18.70 3.39 -5.57
N LEU A 48 -19.50 4.07 -4.76
CA LEU A 48 -20.54 4.98 -5.22
C LEU A 48 -19.96 6.28 -5.78
N ARG A 49 -18.98 6.88 -5.11
CA ARG A 49 -18.47 8.23 -5.48
C ARG A 49 -17.35 8.25 -6.50
N VAL A 50 -16.61 7.16 -6.66
CA VAL A 50 -15.39 7.13 -7.50
C VAL A 50 -15.50 6.12 -8.63
N TYR A 51 -16.17 4.99 -8.39
CA TYR A 51 -16.18 3.88 -9.34
C TYR A 51 -17.51 3.68 -10.07
N GLY A 52 -18.48 4.58 -9.87
CA GLY A 52 -19.78 4.53 -10.56
C GLY A 52 -20.53 3.22 -10.29
N ASN A 53 -20.48 2.74 -9.05
CA ASN A 53 -21.11 1.50 -8.61
C ASN A 53 -20.62 0.23 -9.36
N LYS A 54 -19.35 0.18 -9.76
CA LYS A 54 -18.71 -1.00 -10.38
C LYS A 54 -17.77 -1.72 -9.40
N PRO A 55 -18.21 -2.79 -8.71
CA PRO A 55 -17.43 -3.43 -7.64
C PRO A 55 -16.06 -3.93 -8.10
N ALA A 56 -15.97 -4.42 -9.35
CA ALA A 56 -14.72 -4.88 -9.96
C ALA A 56 -13.60 -3.82 -10.04
N ARG A 57 -13.91 -2.53 -9.78
CA ARG A 57 -12.92 -1.44 -9.75
C ARG A 57 -12.39 -1.14 -8.33
N LEU A 58 -12.91 -1.79 -7.30
CA LEU A 58 -12.46 -1.63 -5.91
C LEU A 58 -11.27 -2.55 -5.63
N LEU A 59 -10.07 -2.09 -5.97
CA LEU A 59 -8.83 -2.91 -5.97
C LEU A 59 -8.01 -2.81 -4.67
N ASP A 60 -8.54 -2.17 -3.63
CA ASP A 60 -7.83 -1.88 -2.37
C ASP A 60 -8.61 -2.37 -1.13
N VAL A 61 -9.33 -3.48 -1.29
CA VAL A 61 -9.99 -4.18 -0.17
C VAL A 61 -8.93 -4.73 0.78
N THR A 62 -7.98 -5.51 0.25
CA THR A 62 -6.74 -5.88 0.91
C THR A 62 -5.62 -4.98 0.40
N ARG A 63 -4.78 -4.50 1.32
CA ARG A 63 -3.70 -3.58 0.97
C ARG A 63 -2.59 -3.63 2.00
N ASN A 64 -1.36 -3.31 1.61
CA ASN A 64 -0.24 -3.17 2.53
C ASN A 64 0.68 -2.01 2.15
N LEU A 65 1.47 -1.57 3.12
CA LEU A 65 2.43 -0.48 2.98
C LEU A 65 3.83 -0.99 3.29
N LEU A 66 4.76 -0.81 2.36
CA LEU A 66 6.18 -1.05 2.55
C LEU A 66 6.90 0.30 2.52
N VAL A 67 7.76 0.52 3.51
CA VAL A 67 8.45 1.80 3.74
C VAL A 67 9.95 1.63 3.55
N PHE A 68 10.59 2.60 2.90
CA PHE A 68 12.00 2.54 2.54
C PHE A 68 12.72 3.84 2.93
N ASN A 69 13.99 3.77 3.31
CA ASN A 69 14.77 4.98 3.59
C ASN A 69 15.35 5.60 2.31
N THR A 70 15.55 4.80 1.25
CA THR A 70 16.20 5.25 0.02
C THR A 70 15.39 4.88 -1.22
N MET A 71 15.53 5.68 -2.28
CA MET A 71 14.95 5.36 -3.58
C MET A 71 15.52 4.04 -4.14
N THR A 72 16.81 3.79 -3.92
CA THR A 72 17.49 2.56 -4.36
C THR A 72 16.86 1.31 -3.74
N ASP A 73 16.55 1.33 -2.44
CA ASP A 73 15.90 0.20 -1.78
C ASP A 73 14.48 -0.02 -2.30
N LEU A 74 13.74 1.07 -2.53
CA LEU A 74 12.40 1.04 -3.11
C LEU A 74 12.42 0.44 -4.53
N THR A 75 13.32 0.88 -5.40
CA THR A 75 13.44 0.37 -6.77
C THR A 75 13.91 -1.08 -6.81
N ASN A 76 14.83 -1.47 -5.92
CA ASN A 76 15.24 -2.86 -5.77
C ASN A 76 14.06 -3.76 -5.35
N CYS A 77 13.25 -3.30 -4.39
CA CYS A 77 12.06 -4.02 -3.97
C CYS A 77 11.03 -4.13 -5.10
N LEU A 78 10.80 -3.03 -5.83
CA LEU A 78 9.92 -3.04 -7.00
C LEU A 78 10.41 -4.05 -8.04
N GLY A 79 11.71 -4.05 -8.34
CA GLY A 79 12.36 -5.02 -9.24
C GLY A 79 12.03 -6.46 -8.86
N ILE A 80 12.20 -6.82 -7.58
CA ILE A 80 11.88 -8.16 -7.08
C ILE A 80 10.39 -8.49 -7.28
N ILE A 81 9.48 -7.58 -6.91
CA ILE A 81 8.03 -7.80 -7.05
C ILE A 81 7.63 -8.03 -8.51
N VAL A 82 8.17 -7.24 -9.44
CA VAL A 82 7.79 -7.33 -10.86
C VAL A 82 8.40 -8.55 -11.58
N THR A 83 9.47 -9.14 -11.03
CA THR A 83 10.12 -10.33 -11.58
C THR A 83 9.74 -11.64 -10.87
N ASP A 84 8.97 -11.57 -9.78
CA ASP A 84 8.56 -12.77 -9.03
C ASP A 84 7.50 -13.55 -9.82
N GLU A 85 7.79 -14.83 -10.12
CA GLU A 85 6.90 -15.72 -10.87
C GLU A 85 5.57 -16.01 -10.15
N ASN A 86 5.53 -15.85 -8.82
CA ASN A 86 4.34 -16.03 -8.01
C ASN A 86 3.50 -14.74 -7.92
N VAL A 87 3.89 -13.67 -8.61
CA VAL A 87 3.20 -12.38 -8.58
C VAL A 87 2.82 -11.98 -9.99
N ARG A 88 1.56 -11.59 -10.16
CA ARG A 88 1.11 -10.93 -11.38
C ARG A 88 0.75 -9.48 -11.11
N VAL A 89 1.51 -8.56 -11.69
CA VAL A 89 1.23 -7.12 -11.60
C VAL A 89 0.17 -6.75 -12.63
N GLU A 90 -0.97 -6.27 -12.16
CA GLU A 90 -2.09 -5.82 -13.00
C GLU A 90 -2.04 -4.32 -13.29
N ARG A 91 -1.48 -3.54 -12.36
CA ARG A 91 -1.34 -2.09 -12.53
C ARG A 91 -0.20 -1.55 -11.69
N LEU A 92 0.53 -0.58 -12.26
CA LEU A 92 1.52 0.21 -11.55
C LEU A 92 1.20 1.71 -11.71
N LYS A 93 1.21 2.44 -10.60
CA LYS A 93 1.09 3.90 -10.56
C LYS A 93 2.36 4.47 -9.93
N ASN A 94 3.18 5.10 -10.75
CA ASN A 94 4.40 5.76 -10.29
C ASN A 94 4.11 7.24 -9.98
N ARG A 95 3.92 7.57 -8.70
CA ARG A 95 3.79 8.95 -8.24
C ARG A 95 5.10 9.52 -7.71
N MET A 96 6.19 8.76 -7.75
CA MET A 96 7.53 9.25 -7.45
C MET A 96 8.18 9.94 -8.65
N GLY A 97 7.67 9.66 -9.87
CA GLY A 97 8.18 10.24 -11.12
C GLY A 97 8.29 11.76 -11.10
N VAL A 98 9.31 12.29 -11.75
CA VAL A 98 9.62 13.73 -11.81
C VAL A 98 8.48 14.53 -12.43
N HIS A 99 7.79 13.95 -13.41
CA HIS A 99 6.67 14.58 -14.12
C HIS A 99 5.30 14.34 -13.48
N TYR A 100 5.25 13.70 -12.30
CA TYR A 100 3.99 13.47 -11.61
C TYR A 100 3.46 14.78 -10.99
N ASP A 101 2.25 15.20 -11.37
CA ASP A 101 1.59 16.32 -10.72
C ASP A 101 1.11 15.92 -9.32
N SER A 102 1.89 16.35 -8.32
CA SER A 102 1.59 16.07 -6.92
C SER A 102 0.32 16.76 -6.40
N SER A 103 -0.26 17.74 -7.11
CA SER A 103 -1.53 18.37 -6.76
C SER A 103 -2.71 17.38 -6.81
N GLU A 104 -2.59 16.33 -7.62
CA GLU A 104 -3.59 15.27 -7.74
C GLU A 104 -3.78 14.48 -6.43
N THR A 105 -2.70 14.34 -5.66
CA THR A 105 -2.68 13.57 -4.39
C THR A 105 -2.50 14.44 -3.16
N GLY A 106 -2.51 15.77 -3.30
CA GLY A 106 -2.26 16.68 -2.18
C GLY A 106 -0.83 16.55 -1.64
N GLY A 107 0.14 16.34 -2.53
CA GLY A 107 1.57 16.27 -2.21
C GLY A 107 2.09 14.86 -1.92
N TYR A 108 1.22 13.84 -1.80
CA TYR A 108 1.67 12.48 -1.51
C TYR A 108 2.33 11.81 -2.72
N ARG A 109 3.48 11.17 -2.48
CA ARG A 109 4.28 10.45 -3.47
C ARG A 109 4.47 9.00 -3.01
N ASP A 110 4.14 8.04 -3.87
CA ASP A 110 4.31 6.61 -3.65
C ASP A 110 4.43 5.87 -5.00
N VAL A 111 4.86 4.61 -4.97
CA VAL A 111 4.63 3.67 -6.06
C VAL A 111 3.53 2.71 -5.60
N CYS A 112 2.38 2.76 -6.26
CA CYS A 112 1.22 1.96 -5.90
C CYS A 112 1.03 0.84 -6.94
N ILE A 113 1.01 -0.40 -6.46
CA ILE A 113 0.98 -1.61 -7.26
C ILE A 113 -0.33 -2.34 -6.96
N ASN A 114 -1.10 -2.69 -7.99
CA ASN A 114 -2.17 -3.66 -7.88
C ASN A 114 -1.66 -4.99 -8.45
N LEU A 115 -1.69 -6.04 -7.63
CA LEU A 115 -1.13 -7.34 -7.98
C LEU A 115 -2.05 -8.48 -7.52
N ARG A 116 -1.83 -9.66 -8.09
CA ARG A 116 -2.43 -10.94 -7.69
C ARG A 116 -1.34 -11.93 -7.31
N LEU A 117 -1.65 -12.81 -6.37
CA LEU A 117 -0.78 -13.92 -6.01
C LEU A 117 -1.13 -15.12 -6.90
N MET A 118 -0.11 -15.66 -7.56
CA MET A 118 -0.19 -16.77 -8.51
C MET A 118 0.45 -18.04 -7.93
N ASN A 119 0.43 -18.20 -6.61
CA ASN A 119 1.00 -19.36 -5.91
C ASN A 119 -0.07 -20.41 -5.58
N LYS A 120 0.37 -21.63 -5.25
CA LYS A 120 -0.53 -22.77 -4.96
C LYS A 120 -1.55 -22.47 -3.86
N GLU A 121 -1.17 -21.69 -2.85
CA GLU A 121 -2.05 -21.32 -1.74
C GLU A 121 -3.20 -20.41 -2.20
N ALA A 122 -2.92 -19.41 -3.03
CA ALA A 122 -3.94 -18.54 -3.61
C ALA A 122 -4.95 -19.33 -4.44
N PHE A 123 -4.50 -20.29 -5.25
CA PHE A 123 -5.39 -21.18 -6.00
C PHE A 123 -6.21 -22.09 -5.09
N ALA A 124 -5.60 -22.68 -4.07
CA ALA A 124 -6.30 -23.56 -3.12
C ALA A 124 -7.40 -22.83 -2.35
N LEU A 125 -7.23 -21.53 -2.11
CA LEU A 125 -8.20 -20.66 -1.44
C LEU A 125 -9.20 -19.99 -2.40
N GLY A 126 -9.08 -20.19 -3.72
CA GLY A 126 -9.91 -19.50 -4.73
C GLY A 126 -9.68 -17.99 -4.77
N ALA A 127 -8.48 -17.54 -4.38
CA ALA A 127 -8.09 -16.14 -4.25
C ALA A 127 -7.13 -15.67 -5.35
N GLU A 128 -6.85 -16.49 -6.36
CA GLU A 128 -5.93 -16.19 -7.46
C GLU A 128 -6.39 -15.01 -8.35
N LEU A 129 -7.69 -14.69 -8.33
CA LEU A 129 -8.26 -13.54 -9.03
C LEU A 129 -8.34 -12.30 -8.13
N HIS A 130 -8.07 -12.43 -6.83
CA HIS A 130 -8.18 -11.33 -5.88
C HIS A 130 -7.00 -10.36 -6.03
N ILE A 131 -7.31 -9.07 -6.16
CA ILE A 131 -6.31 -8.02 -6.31
C ILE A 131 -5.99 -7.41 -4.95
N CYS A 132 -4.71 -7.38 -4.63
CA CYS A 132 -4.14 -6.69 -3.48
C CYS A 132 -3.48 -5.38 -3.93
N GLU A 133 -3.59 -4.32 -3.13
CA GLU A 133 -2.83 -3.09 -3.33
C GLU A 133 -1.57 -3.08 -2.44
N VAL A 134 -0.38 -2.93 -3.03
CA VAL A 134 0.86 -2.71 -2.29
C VAL A 134 1.37 -1.31 -2.60
N GLN A 135 1.60 -0.52 -1.55
CA GLN A 135 2.18 0.81 -1.66
C GLN A 135 3.64 0.77 -1.21
N LEU A 136 4.54 1.25 -2.06
CA LEU A 136 5.94 1.47 -1.73
C LEU A 136 6.15 2.98 -1.52
N ILE A 137 6.70 3.38 -0.38
CA ILE A 137 6.86 4.79 -0.03
C ILE A 137 8.21 5.04 0.65
N LEU A 138 8.76 6.24 0.48
CA LEU A 138 9.90 6.65 1.31
C LEU A 138 9.44 7.04 2.71
N LYS A 139 10.28 6.80 3.71
CA LYS A 139 9.99 7.06 5.12
C LYS A 139 9.52 8.50 5.33
N ASP A 140 10.20 9.48 4.75
CA ASP A 140 9.84 10.90 4.90
C ASP A 140 8.42 11.19 4.38
N PHE A 141 8.01 10.58 3.26
CA PHE A 141 6.63 10.70 2.77
C PHE A 141 5.62 9.92 3.62
N ALA A 142 6.04 8.80 4.22
CA ALA A 142 5.21 8.01 5.13
C ALA A 142 4.95 8.75 6.45
N ASP A 143 5.96 9.42 6.99
CA ASP A 143 5.86 10.25 8.20
C ASP A 143 4.90 11.44 7.99
N LEU A 144 4.92 12.03 6.79
CA LEU A 144 3.99 13.10 6.40
C LEU A 144 2.54 12.62 6.19
N ARG A 145 2.29 11.31 6.09
CA ARG A 145 0.92 10.74 6.14
C ARG A 145 0.40 10.75 7.58
N SER A 146 0.28 11.94 8.16
CA SER A 146 -0.50 12.12 9.39
C SER A 146 -1.96 11.71 9.15
N SER A 147 -2.64 11.30 10.22
CA SER A 147 -4.07 10.99 10.17
C SER A 147 -4.89 12.15 9.62
N ASP A 148 -4.48 13.40 9.90
CA ASP A 148 -5.17 14.60 9.43
C ASP A 148 -4.87 14.95 7.97
N GLY A 149 -3.65 14.73 7.48
CA GLY A 149 -3.34 14.88 6.06
C GLY A 149 -4.14 13.91 5.19
N HIS A 150 -4.28 12.66 5.65
CA HIS A 150 -5.11 11.67 4.96
C HIS A 150 -6.59 12.04 4.94
N LYS A 151 -7.14 12.59 6.04
CA LYS A 151 -8.52 13.10 6.08
C LYS A 151 -8.75 14.22 5.05
N ARG A 152 -7.83 15.19 4.97
CA ARG A 152 -7.91 16.30 4.01
C ARG A 152 -7.87 15.81 2.56
N TYR A 153 -6.98 14.87 2.24
CA TYR A 153 -6.93 14.24 0.92
C TYR A 153 -8.26 13.56 0.57
N VAL A 154 -8.84 12.81 1.51
CA VAL A 154 -10.14 12.13 1.29
C VAL A 154 -11.24 13.14 1.00
N GLN A 155 -11.31 14.24 1.74
CA GLN A 155 -12.28 15.31 1.51
C GLN A 155 -12.13 15.93 0.12
N ALA A 156 -10.90 16.35 -0.24
CA ALA A 156 -10.62 16.95 -1.55
C ALA A 156 -10.87 15.98 -2.72
N ARG A 157 -10.57 14.69 -2.56
CA ARG A 157 -10.88 13.67 -3.57
C ARG A 157 -12.39 13.50 -3.74
N ASN A 158 -13.14 13.52 -2.64
CA ASN A 158 -14.59 13.32 -2.66
C ASN A 158 -15.35 14.49 -3.28
N THR A 159 -14.79 15.71 -3.31
CA THR A 159 -15.39 16.86 -3.99
C THR A 159 -15.13 16.85 -5.49
N ARG A 160 -14.07 16.20 -5.95
CA ARG A 160 -13.76 15.97 -7.38
C ARG A 160 -14.66 14.89 -8.03
N GLY A 161 -15.87 14.69 -7.50
CA GLY A 161 -16.80 13.66 -7.98
C GLY A 161 -16.96 13.72 -9.51
N VAL A 162 -16.84 12.54 -10.14
CA VAL A 162 -17.18 12.34 -11.55
C VAL A 162 -18.69 12.11 -11.66
#